data_AF-A0A6N8TK91-F1
#
_entry.id   AF-A0A6N8TK91-F1
#
_cell.length_a   1.000
_cell.length_b   1.000
_cell.length_c   1.000
_cell.angle_alpha   90.00
_cell.angle_beta   90.00
_cell.angle_gamma   90.00
#
_symmetry.space_group_name_H-M   'P 1'
#
loop_
_entity.id
_entity.type
_entity.pdbx_description
1 polymer ?
#
loop_
_entity_poly.entity_id
_entity_poly.type
_entity_poly.pdbx_seq_one_letter_code
_entity_poly.pdbx_strand_id
1 'polypeptide(L)'
;MRKIIVGAFTSLDGVMQAPGGPDEDPIGGFKFGGWAAPLFDEKIGAFIGELFAKPFDLLLGRKTYDIFAAHWPYVEKDDPIGPLFDRINKYVATRNPGFKTTWQNSHVLGPDTIAAVRGLKQGDGPDLLTQGSTEFLKALFEHDLVDEVHVSTFPVILGKGKRLFSDGSFPRALTLIDSRVSDTGIVMNRYARAGDVTTGSFEFETPTDAELERRRNLT
;
A
#
# COMPACT_ATOMS: atom_id res chain seq x y z
N MET A 1 4.15 11.05 17.85
CA MET A 1 4.32 11.01 16.38
C MET A 1 3.44 9.90 15.85
N ARG A 2 2.54 10.22 14.93
CA ARG A 2 1.61 9.28 14.29
C ARG A 2 2.39 8.38 13.33
N LYS A 3 2.00 7.11 13.20
CA LYS A 3 2.58 6.21 12.19
C LYS A 3 1.85 6.34 10.86
N ILE A 4 2.56 6.13 9.75
CA ILE A 4 1.99 5.93 8.42
C ILE A 4 2.09 4.44 8.09
N ILE A 5 0.93 3.82 7.94
CA ILE A 5 0.76 2.39 7.70
C ILE A 5 0.22 2.22 6.29
N VAL A 6 0.89 1.40 5.48
CA VAL A 6 0.41 0.99 4.15
C VAL A 6 -0.29 -0.35 4.27
N GLY A 7 -1.58 -0.42 3.94
CA GLY A 7 -2.31 -1.67 3.76
C GLY A 7 -2.49 -1.96 2.27
N ALA A 8 -1.98 -3.09 1.77
CA ALA A 8 -2.02 -3.41 0.35
C ALA A 8 -2.37 -4.86 0.07
N PHE A 9 -3.22 -5.07 -0.94
CA PHE A 9 -3.36 -6.35 -1.61
C PHE A 9 -2.47 -6.35 -2.85
N THR A 10 -1.69 -7.41 -3.02
CA THR A 10 -0.80 -7.55 -4.18
C THR A 10 -0.93 -8.94 -4.78
N SER A 11 -0.82 -9.05 -6.10
CA SER A 11 -0.48 -10.30 -6.77
C SER A 11 0.94 -10.74 -6.39
N LEU A 12 1.31 -11.97 -6.76
CA LEU A 12 2.66 -12.49 -6.56
C LEU A 12 3.73 -11.68 -7.31
N ASP A 13 3.38 -11.12 -8.46
CA ASP A 13 4.23 -10.21 -9.25
C ASP A 13 4.05 -8.71 -8.89
N GLY A 14 3.45 -8.44 -7.72
CA GLY A 14 3.42 -7.13 -7.07
C GLY A 14 2.35 -6.15 -7.57
N VAL A 15 1.42 -6.58 -8.43
CA VAL A 15 0.33 -5.74 -8.95
C VAL A 15 -0.73 -5.53 -7.87
N MET A 16 -1.14 -4.28 -7.66
CA MET A 16 -2.17 -3.89 -6.68
C MET A 16 -3.37 -3.17 -7.31
N GLN A 17 -3.43 -3.09 -8.64
CA GLN A 17 -4.48 -2.38 -9.36
C GLN A 17 -5.81 -3.15 -9.31
N ALA A 18 -6.91 -2.44 -9.03
CA ALA A 18 -8.28 -2.95 -9.08
C ALA A 18 -8.51 -4.30 -8.37
N PRO A 19 -8.12 -4.49 -7.09
CA PRO A 19 -8.32 -5.77 -6.42
C PRO A 19 -9.79 -6.05 -6.09
N GLY A 20 -10.63 -5.02 -5.91
CA GLY A 20 -11.98 -5.12 -5.39
C GLY A 20 -13.06 -5.37 -6.45
N GLY A 21 -12.96 -4.73 -7.62
CA GLY A 21 -14.02 -4.83 -8.64
C GLY A 21 -13.53 -4.85 -10.10
N PRO A 22 -14.27 -5.51 -11.03
CA PRO A 22 -13.93 -5.57 -12.45
C PRO A 22 -13.68 -4.20 -13.11
N ASP A 23 -14.48 -3.20 -12.73
CA ASP A 23 -14.44 -1.85 -13.30
C ASP A 23 -13.77 -0.82 -12.38
N GLU A 24 -13.13 -1.24 -11.28
CA GLU A 24 -12.58 -0.35 -10.25
C GLU A 24 -11.50 0.60 -10.81
N ASP A 25 -10.62 0.08 -11.67
CA ASP A 25 -9.54 0.87 -12.29
C ASP A 25 -9.05 0.21 -13.59
N PRO A 26 -9.77 0.40 -14.72
CA PRO A 26 -9.44 -0.21 -16.02
C PRO A 26 -8.28 0.51 -16.75
N ILE A 27 -7.67 1.52 -16.14
CA ILE A 27 -6.64 2.37 -16.77
C ILE A 27 -5.48 1.51 -17.28
N GLY A 28 -5.00 1.82 -18.49
CA GLY A 28 -3.95 1.05 -19.15
C GLY A 28 -4.44 -0.25 -19.79
N GLY A 29 -5.76 -0.42 -19.92
CA GLY A 29 -6.36 -1.63 -20.48
C GLY A 29 -6.25 -2.82 -19.53
N PHE A 30 -6.25 -2.58 -18.22
CA PHE A 30 -6.18 -3.63 -17.21
C PHE A 30 -7.48 -4.44 -17.20
N LYS A 31 -7.38 -5.75 -17.46
CA LYS A 31 -8.53 -6.63 -17.70
C LYS A 31 -8.92 -7.51 -16.52
N PHE A 32 -8.14 -7.46 -15.45
CA PHE A 32 -8.25 -8.40 -14.33
C PHE A 32 -8.82 -7.73 -13.08
N GLY A 33 -9.62 -6.67 -13.21
CA GLY A 33 -10.25 -6.05 -12.04
C GLY A 33 -11.05 -7.07 -11.21
N GLY A 34 -11.07 -6.89 -9.89
CA GLY A 34 -11.73 -7.81 -8.95
C GLY A 34 -10.96 -9.12 -8.70
N TRP A 35 -9.69 -9.20 -9.13
CA TRP A 35 -8.88 -10.43 -9.03
C TRP A 35 -8.72 -10.96 -7.60
N ALA A 36 -8.86 -10.13 -6.57
CA ALA A 36 -8.72 -10.57 -5.18
C ALA A 36 -10.00 -11.26 -4.65
N ALA A 37 -11.17 -10.89 -5.17
CA ALA A 37 -12.46 -11.33 -4.63
C ALA A 37 -12.65 -12.85 -4.60
N PRO A 38 -12.28 -13.64 -5.64
CA PRO A 38 -12.46 -15.09 -5.62
C PRO A 38 -11.61 -15.84 -4.58
N LEU A 39 -10.58 -15.19 -4.03
CA LEU A 39 -9.64 -15.76 -3.09
C LEU A 39 -9.87 -15.27 -1.66
N PHE A 40 -10.83 -14.37 -1.46
CA PHE A 40 -11.06 -13.80 -0.14
C PHE A 40 -11.69 -14.84 0.80
N ASP A 41 -11.13 -14.98 1.99
CA ASP A 41 -11.59 -15.90 3.04
C ASP A 41 -11.65 -15.21 4.42
N GLU A 42 -12.09 -15.94 5.45
CA GLU A 42 -12.25 -15.40 6.80
C GLU A 42 -10.92 -14.96 7.42
N LYS A 43 -9.80 -15.60 7.07
CA LYS A 43 -8.49 -15.31 7.67
C LYS A 43 -7.94 -13.98 7.18
N ILE A 44 -8.07 -13.69 5.87
CA ILE A 44 -7.71 -12.37 5.33
C ILE A 44 -8.66 -11.30 5.87
N GLY A 45 -9.96 -11.60 5.99
CA GLY A 45 -10.93 -10.72 6.64
C GLY A 45 -10.53 -10.35 8.07
N ALA A 46 -10.14 -11.33 8.89
CA ALA A 46 -9.68 -11.11 10.26
C ALA A 46 -8.39 -10.28 10.32
N PHE A 47 -7.42 -10.54 9.45
CA PHE A 47 -6.18 -9.78 9.35
C PHE A 47 -6.43 -8.30 9.03
N ILE A 48 -7.36 -8.01 8.11
CA ILE A 48 -7.79 -6.63 7.81
C ILE A 48 -8.56 -6.02 8.98
N GLY A 49 -9.41 -6.81 9.64
CA GLY A 49 -10.13 -6.38 10.85
C GLY A 49 -9.19 -5.91 11.95
N GLU A 50 -8.06 -6.60 12.16
CA GLU A 50 -7.04 -6.18 13.12
C GLU A 50 -6.37 -4.86 12.76
N LEU A 51 -6.16 -4.60 11.46
CA LEU A 51 -5.66 -3.31 10.99
C LEU A 51 -6.64 -2.18 11.29
N PHE A 52 -7.95 -2.44 11.15
CA PHE A 52 -9.00 -1.45 11.42
C PHE A 52 -9.41 -1.34 12.89
N ALA A 53 -9.00 -2.28 13.75
CA ALA A 53 -9.36 -2.31 15.16
C ALA A 53 -8.70 -1.18 15.97
N LYS A 54 -7.58 -0.63 15.48
CA LYS A 54 -6.91 0.53 16.10
C LYS A 54 -7.46 1.83 15.50
N PRO A 55 -7.51 2.94 16.26
CA PRO A 55 -7.86 4.23 15.68
C PRO A 55 -6.90 4.61 14.55
N PHE A 56 -7.45 5.04 13.41
CA PHE A 56 -6.70 5.61 12.28
C PHE A 56 -7.50 6.73 11.60
N ASP A 57 -6.79 7.60 10.89
CA ASP A 57 -7.34 8.44 9.82
C ASP A 57 -6.84 7.93 8.47
N LEU A 58 -7.61 8.18 7.41
CA LEU A 58 -7.22 7.81 6.05
C LEU A 58 -6.27 8.85 5.44
N LEU A 59 -5.24 8.38 4.76
CA LEU A 59 -4.30 9.18 3.99
C LEU A 59 -4.31 8.67 2.53
N LEU A 60 -5.01 9.38 1.65
CA LEU A 60 -5.39 8.86 0.33
C LEU A 60 -4.81 9.68 -0.82
N GLY A 61 -4.24 9.00 -1.79
CA GLY A 61 -4.03 9.56 -3.13
C GLY A 61 -5.36 9.71 -3.86
N ARG A 62 -5.41 10.67 -4.79
CA ARG A 62 -6.69 11.11 -5.38
C ARG A 62 -7.54 10.00 -6.01
N LYS A 63 -6.96 9.05 -6.74
CA LYS A 63 -7.72 7.99 -7.40
C LYS A 63 -8.36 7.03 -6.39
N THR A 64 -7.65 6.73 -5.31
CA THR A 64 -8.15 5.88 -4.23
C THR A 64 -9.27 6.59 -3.47
N TYR A 65 -9.12 7.90 -3.23
CA TYR A 65 -10.21 8.71 -2.70
C TYR A 65 -11.47 8.63 -3.58
N ASP A 66 -11.33 8.71 -4.91
CA ASP A 66 -12.49 8.65 -5.82
C ASP A 66 -13.21 7.30 -5.77
N ILE A 67 -12.45 6.20 -5.79
CA ILE A 67 -13.00 4.84 -5.65
C ILE A 67 -13.73 4.72 -4.30
N PHE A 68 -13.11 5.18 -3.23
CA PHE A 68 -13.66 5.04 -1.87
C PHE A 68 -14.90 5.91 -1.66
N ALA A 69 -14.86 7.16 -2.11
CA ALA A 69 -16.00 8.08 -2.02
C ALA A 69 -17.19 7.63 -2.89
N ALA A 70 -16.95 6.84 -3.94
CA ALA A 70 -18.01 6.25 -4.77
C ALA A 70 -18.60 4.94 -4.20
N HIS A 71 -17.99 4.36 -3.16
CA HIS A 71 -18.38 3.05 -2.62
C HIS A 71 -18.82 3.13 -1.15
N TRP A 72 -17.90 3.52 -0.25
CA TRP A 72 -18.11 3.41 1.20
C TRP A 72 -19.28 4.20 1.78
N PRO A 73 -19.67 5.39 1.26
CA PRO A 73 -20.87 6.07 1.73
C PRO A 73 -22.19 5.36 1.41
N TYR A 74 -22.15 4.36 0.51
CA TYR A 74 -23.34 3.74 -0.09
C TYR A 74 -23.49 2.26 0.25
N VAL A 75 -22.58 1.69 1.05
CA VAL A 75 -22.75 0.34 1.58
C VAL A 75 -23.87 0.30 2.63
N GLU A 76 -24.37 -0.89 2.93
CA GLU A 76 -25.40 -1.07 3.96
C GLU A 76 -24.92 -0.59 5.32
N LYS A 77 -25.85 -0.10 6.16
CA LYS A 77 -25.50 0.55 7.44
C LYS A 77 -24.91 -0.40 8.48
N ASP A 78 -25.13 -1.69 8.33
CA ASP A 78 -24.57 -2.75 9.18
C ASP A 78 -23.20 -3.23 8.70
N ASP A 79 -22.70 -2.73 7.56
CA ASP A 79 -21.31 -2.91 7.16
C ASP A 79 -20.38 -2.28 8.22
N PRO A 80 -19.34 -3.00 8.69
CA PRO A 80 -18.47 -2.50 9.75
C PRO A 80 -17.49 -1.41 9.29
N ILE A 81 -17.22 -1.29 7.98
CA ILE A 81 -16.21 -0.40 7.40
C ILE A 81 -16.83 0.93 6.96
N GLY A 82 -17.98 0.91 6.28
CA GLY A 82 -18.65 2.12 5.77
C GLY A 82 -18.82 3.22 6.82
N PRO A 83 -19.55 2.97 7.93
CA PRO A 83 -19.74 3.91 9.03
C PRO A 83 -18.43 4.31 9.73
N LEU A 84 -17.46 3.39 9.84
CA LEU A 84 -16.14 3.70 10.39
C LEU A 84 -15.41 4.71 9.51
N PHE A 85 -15.35 4.43 8.21
CA PHE A 85 -14.70 5.29 7.23
C PHE A 85 -15.41 6.64 7.19
N ASP A 86 -16.73 6.71 7.22
CA ASP A 86 -17.49 7.96 7.28
C ASP A 86 -17.09 8.86 8.46
N ARG A 87 -16.83 8.29 9.63
CA ARG A 87 -16.55 9.04 10.87
C ARG A 87 -15.14 9.64 10.94
N ILE A 88 -14.13 8.95 10.40
CA ILE A 88 -12.71 9.35 10.54
C ILE A 88 -12.30 10.43 9.53
N ASN A 89 -11.16 11.08 9.75
CA ASN A 89 -10.65 12.05 8.78
C ASN A 89 -10.11 11.33 7.54
N LYS A 90 -10.22 11.97 6.37
CA LYS A 90 -9.53 11.55 5.14
C LYS A 90 -8.68 12.71 4.63
N TYR A 91 -7.37 12.53 4.58
CA TYR A 91 -6.43 13.49 4.04
C TYR A 91 -6.11 13.13 2.59
N VAL A 92 -6.44 14.01 1.65
CA VAL A 92 -6.42 13.71 0.22
C VAL A 92 -5.27 14.43 -0.48
N ALA A 93 -4.33 13.65 -1.01
CA ALA A 93 -3.27 14.11 -1.88
C ALA A 93 -3.78 14.28 -3.33
N THR A 94 -3.74 15.51 -3.83
CA THR A 94 -4.20 15.85 -5.19
C THR A 94 -3.31 16.94 -5.79
N ARG A 95 -3.10 16.88 -7.10
CA ARG A 95 -2.42 17.93 -7.86
C ARG A 95 -3.37 19.01 -8.38
N ASN A 96 -4.69 18.80 -8.27
CA ASN A 96 -5.69 19.77 -8.69
C ASN A 96 -6.01 20.74 -7.53
N PRO A 97 -5.59 22.02 -7.59
CA PRO A 97 -5.84 23.00 -6.53
C PRO A 97 -7.32 23.38 -6.41
N GLY A 98 -8.12 23.18 -7.45
CA GLY A 98 -9.56 23.43 -7.46
C GLY A 98 -10.41 22.24 -6.99
N PHE A 99 -9.78 21.16 -6.52
CA PHE A 99 -10.52 19.96 -6.15
C PHE A 99 -11.44 20.18 -4.95
N LYS A 100 -12.69 19.74 -5.07
CA LYS A 100 -13.70 19.74 -4.01
C LYS A 100 -14.02 18.31 -3.62
N THR A 101 -13.85 18.00 -2.34
CA THR A 101 -14.26 16.72 -1.77
C THR A 101 -15.77 16.59 -1.74
N THR A 102 -16.27 15.39 -1.99
CA THR A 102 -17.69 15.00 -1.98
C THR A 102 -18.05 14.15 -0.77
N TRP A 103 -17.05 13.63 -0.06
CA TRP A 103 -17.21 12.73 1.06
C TRP A 103 -16.89 13.45 2.37
N GLN A 104 -17.71 13.24 3.40
CA GLN A 104 -17.57 13.90 4.70
C GLN A 104 -16.21 13.65 5.38
N ASN A 105 -15.80 14.58 6.23
CA ASN A 105 -14.52 14.55 6.96
C ASN A 105 -13.28 14.45 6.06
N SER A 106 -13.36 14.99 4.84
CA SER A 106 -12.26 14.97 3.88
C SER A 106 -11.56 16.32 3.77
N HIS A 107 -10.23 16.29 3.83
CA HIS A 107 -9.35 17.46 3.86
C HIS A 107 -8.30 17.34 2.75
N VAL A 108 -8.17 18.36 1.90
CA VAL A 108 -7.15 18.38 0.84
C VAL A 108 -5.80 18.81 1.43
N LEU A 109 -4.73 18.05 1.16
CA LEU A 109 -3.37 18.31 1.68
C LEU A 109 -2.68 19.52 1.04
N GLY A 110 -3.18 20.01 -0.10
CA GLY A 110 -2.61 21.14 -0.82
C GLY A 110 -1.39 20.80 -1.69
N PRO A 111 -0.77 21.82 -2.30
CA PRO A 111 0.27 21.64 -3.32
C PRO A 111 1.58 21.06 -2.78
N ASP A 112 1.98 21.41 -1.54
CA ASP A 112 3.12 20.79 -0.87
C ASP A 112 2.68 19.57 -0.04
N THR A 113 2.26 18.53 -0.75
CA THR A 113 1.68 17.32 -0.15
C THR A 113 2.65 16.66 0.85
N ILE A 114 3.95 16.62 0.54
CA ILE A 114 4.93 15.94 1.40
C ILE A 114 5.19 16.73 2.68
N ALA A 115 5.28 18.06 2.63
CA ALA A 115 5.35 18.86 3.84
C ALA A 115 4.09 18.70 4.70
N ALA A 116 2.91 18.70 4.08
CA ALA A 116 1.64 18.49 4.78
C ALA A 116 1.59 17.12 5.48
N VAL A 117 2.03 16.04 4.81
CA VAL A 117 2.11 14.69 5.41
C VAL A 117 3.09 14.66 6.59
N ARG A 118 4.25 15.33 6.48
CA ARG A 118 5.19 15.44 7.61
C ARG A 118 4.56 16.17 8.80
N GLY A 119 3.85 17.26 8.54
CA GLY A 119 3.11 18.00 9.56
C GLY A 119 2.06 17.13 10.25
N LEU A 120 1.27 16.37 9.48
CA LEU A 120 0.32 15.41 10.05
C LEU A 120 1.04 14.38 10.92
N LYS A 121 2.09 13.74 10.42
CA LYS A 121 2.87 12.72 11.15
C LYS A 121 3.39 13.24 12.50
N GLN A 122 3.82 14.51 12.55
CA GLN A 122 4.34 15.16 13.77
C GLN A 122 3.25 15.60 14.74
N GLY A 123 2.03 15.86 14.26
CA GLY A 123 0.91 16.31 15.08
C GLY A 123 0.26 15.22 15.92
N ASP A 124 -0.76 15.63 16.67
CA ASP A 124 -1.60 14.73 17.48
C ASP A 124 -2.65 14.02 16.60
N GLY A 125 -3.12 12.87 17.08
CA GLY A 125 -4.18 12.09 16.43
C GLY A 125 -3.85 10.61 16.30
N PRO A 126 -4.76 9.84 15.68
CA PRO A 126 -4.58 8.41 15.47
C PRO A 126 -3.57 8.11 14.35
N ASP A 127 -3.17 6.86 14.13
CA ASP A 127 -2.26 6.55 13.02
C ASP A 127 -2.88 6.90 11.64
N LEU A 128 -2.05 7.00 10.61
CA LEU A 128 -2.45 7.32 9.24
C LEU A 128 -2.41 6.03 8.41
N LEU A 129 -3.57 5.59 7.93
CA LEU A 129 -3.69 4.42 7.08
C LEU A 129 -3.83 4.84 5.61
N THR A 130 -3.02 4.24 4.74
CA THR A 130 -3.13 4.42 3.29
C THR A 130 -3.22 3.08 2.58
N GLN A 131 -4.03 3.03 1.52
CA GLN A 131 -4.14 1.89 0.60
C GLN A 131 -3.83 2.31 -0.85
N GLY A 132 -3.31 3.52 -1.03
CA GLY A 132 -3.10 4.09 -2.35
C GLY A 132 -3.34 5.60 -2.39
N SER A 133 -3.24 6.20 -3.57
CA SER A 133 -2.99 5.56 -4.87
C SER A 133 -1.51 5.19 -5.07
N THR A 134 -1.21 4.34 -6.05
CA THR A 134 0.17 3.86 -6.32
C THR A 134 1.20 4.99 -6.45
N GLU A 135 0.87 6.07 -7.17
CA GLU A 135 1.75 7.25 -7.30
C GLU A 135 2.00 7.96 -5.97
N PHE A 136 1.00 7.98 -5.09
CA PHE A 136 1.13 8.59 -3.78
C PHE A 136 1.93 7.69 -2.85
N LEU A 137 1.72 6.38 -2.89
CA LEU A 137 2.57 5.41 -2.17
C LEU A 137 4.03 5.53 -2.60
N LYS A 138 4.30 5.63 -3.90
CA LYS A 138 5.65 5.87 -4.45
C LYS A 138 6.30 7.10 -3.79
N ALA A 139 5.60 8.23 -3.75
CA ALA A 139 6.10 9.44 -3.11
C ALA A 139 6.35 9.26 -1.60
N LEU A 140 5.46 8.55 -0.89
CA LEU A 140 5.67 8.25 0.55
C LEU A 140 6.90 7.36 0.78
N PHE A 141 7.16 6.39 -0.09
CA PHE A 141 8.35 5.54 -0.02
C PHE A 141 9.63 6.32 -0.33
N GLU A 142 9.64 7.10 -1.42
CA GLU A 142 10.75 7.98 -1.84
C GLU A 142 11.17 8.97 -0.76
N HIS A 143 10.22 9.47 0.03
CA HIS A 143 10.48 10.42 1.11
C HIS A 143 10.64 9.81 2.50
N ASP A 144 10.73 8.47 2.59
CA ASP A 144 10.96 7.75 3.84
C ASP A 144 9.91 8.01 4.93
N LEU A 145 8.64 8.09 4.52
CA LEU A 145 7.55 8.45 5.43
C LEU A 145 6.81 7.24 6.02
N VAL A 146 6.85 6.09 5.35
CA VAL A 146 6.13 4.87 5.73
C VAL A 146 6.85 4.15 6.88
N ASP A 147 6.11 3.86 7.96
CA ASP A 147 6.62 3.16 9.14
C ASP A 147 6.33 1.66 9.09
N GLU A 148 5.14 1.28 8.63
CA GLU A 148 4.69 -0.11 8.55
C GLU A 148 4.07 -0.43 7.18
N VAL A 149 4.28 -1.65 6.71
CA VAL A 149 3.69 -2.19 5.48
C VAL A 149 2.99 -3.50 5.82
N HIS A 150 1.68 -3.52 5.66
CA HIS A 150 0.81 -4.68 5.82
C HIS A 150 0.43 -5.13 4.41
N VAL A 151 1.08 -6.19 3.93
CA VAL A 151 0.91 -6.70 2.56
C VAL A 151 0.27 -8.08 2.59
N SER A 152 -0.81 -8.22 1.82
CA SER A 152 -1.46 -9.52 1.58
C SER A 152 -1.18 -9.92 0.14
N THR A 153 -0.29 -10.90 -0.03
CA THR A 153 0.14 -11.41 -1.32
C THR A 153 -0.75 -12.56 -1.74
N PHE A 154 -1.55 -12.35 -2.77
CA PHE A 154 -2.44 -13.35 -3.34
C PHE A 154 -1.69 -14.23 -4.33
N PRO A 155 -2.02 -15.54 -4.42
CA PRO A 155 -1.35 -16.51 -5.27
C PRO A 155 -1.76 -16.40 -6.76
N VAL A 156 -1.65 -15.20 -7.34
CA VAL A 156 -1.94 -14.92 -8.75
C VAL A 156 -0.79 -14.14 -9.39
N ILE A 157 -0.57 -14.33 -10.69
CA ILE A 157 0.36 -13.52 -11.50
C ILE A 157 -0.47 -12.78 -12.55
N LEU A 158 -0.39 -11.46 -12.56
CA LEU A 158 -1.21 -10.60 -13.44
C LEU A 158 -0.41 -10.06 -14.63
N GLY A 159 0.91 -10.01 -14.52
CA GLY A 159 1.87 -9.65 -15.57
C GLY A 159 1.97 -8.13 -15.81
N LYS A 160 0.83 -7.45 -15.96
CA LYS A 160 0.76 -5.99 -16.16
C LYS A 160 -0.21 -5.37 -15.17
N GLY A 161 0.06 -4.14 -14.78
CA GLY A 161 -0.78 -3.35 -13.89
C GLY A 161 0.07 -2.44 -13.00
N LYS A 162 -0.59 -1.58 -12.24
CA LYS A 162 0.09 -0.73 -11.26
C LYS A 162 0.59 -1.58 -10.09
N ARG A 163 1.86 -1.40 -9.72
CA ARG A 163 2.53 -2.19 -8.68
C ARG A 163 2.66 -1.39 -7.38
N LEU A 164 2.70 -2.11 -6.26
CA LEU A 164 3.00 -1.52 -4.94
C LEU A 164 4.42 -0.93 -4.91
N PHE A 165 5.38 -1.72 -5.35
CA PHE A 165 6.76 -1.30 -5.56
C PHE A 165 7.00 -1.24 -7.07
N SER A 166 7.11 -0.03 -7.60
CA SER A 166 7.50 0.24 -8.98
C SER A 166 8.90 0.81 -9.04
N ASP A 167 9.41 1.00 -10.26
CA ASP A 167 10.65 1.74 -10.50
C ASP A 167 10.62 3.07 -9.73
N GLY A 168 11.64 3.32 -8.90
CA GLY A 168 11.71 4.46 -7.98
C GLY A 168 11.40 4.15 -6.52
N SER A 169 11.04 2.91 -6.14
CA SER A 169 10.98 2.55 -4.73
C SER A 169 12.36 2.71 -4.07
N PHE A 170 12.45 3.56 -3.04
CA PHE A 170 13.70 3.81 -2.33
C PHE A 170 14.14 2.55 -1.55
N PRO A 171 15.38 2.05 -1.74
CA PRO A 171 15.86 0.84 -1.07
C PRO A 171 15.84 1.00 0.46
N ARG A 172 15.14 0.09 1.17
CA ARG A 172 15.18 0.01 2.63
C ARG A 172 15.08 -1.43 3.12
N ALA A 173 15.65 -1.65 4.29
CA ALA A 173 15.43 -2.87 5.05
C ALA A 173 14.08 -2.80 5.78
N LEU A 174 13.44 -3.97 5.89
CA LEU A 174 12.22 -4.18 6.64
C LEU A 174 12.43 -5.34 7.62
N THR A 175 11.81 -5.26 8.80
CA THR A 175 11.73 -6.37 9.75
C THR A 175 10.32 -6.97 9.67
N LEU A 176 10.24 -8.29 9.52
CA LEU A 176 8.97 -9.02 9.62
C LEU A 176 8.49 -9.00 11.08
N ILE A 177 7.26 -8.52 11.29
CA ILE A 177 6.63 -8.41 12.60
C ILE A 177 5.56 -9.48 12.80
N ASP A 178 4.86 -9.86 11.73
CA ASP A 178 3.83 -10.91 11.75
C ASP A 178 3.71 -11.54 10.37
N SER A 179 3.40 -12.84 10.31
CA SER A 179 3.21 -13.58 9.06
C SER A 179 2.16 -14.68 9.23
N ARG A 180 1.18 -14.70 8.32
CA ARG A 180 0.07 -15.66 8.32
C ARG A 180 -0.22 -16.13 6.91
N VAL A 181 -0.85 -17.30 6.80
CA VAL A 181 -1.32 -17.84 5.53
C VAL A 181 -2.81 -18.14 5.62
N SER A 182 -3.57 -17.70 4.62
CA SER A 182 -5.00 -17.94 4.51
C SER A 182 -5.31 -19.35 3.96
N ASP A 183 -6.57 -19.77 3.98
CA ASP A 183 -6.96 -21.08 3.45
C ASP A 183 -6.90 -21.12 1.91
N THR A 184 -7.05 -19.97 1.27
CA THR A 184 -6.87 -19.77 -0.17
C THR A 184 -5.41 -19.51 -0.58
N GLY A 185 -4.46 -19.57 0.36
CA GLY A 185 -3.03 -19.41 0.08
C GLY A 185 -2.53 -17.97 0.00
N ILE A 186 -3.30 -17.00 0.52
CA ILE A 186 -2.83 -15.61 0.64
C ILE A 186 -1.80 -15.54 1.76
N VAL A 187 -0.63 -14.95 1.49
CA VAL A 187 0.40 -14.70 2.49
C VAL A 187 0.25 -13.27 3.02
N MET A 188 -0.12 -13.13 4.29
CA MET A 188 -0.35 -11.86 4.97
C MET A 188 0.83 -11.55 5.86
N ASN A 189 1.54 -10.46 5.57
CA ASN A 189 2.72 -10.06 6.33
C ASN A 189 2.59 -8.63 6.83
N ARG A 190 3.06 -8.41 8.06
CA ARG A 190 3.30 -7.08 8.60
C ARG A 190 4.80 -6.84 8.70
N TYR A 191 5.26 -5.75 8.11
CA TYR A 191 6.63 -5.31 8.16
C TYR A 191 6.75 -3.95 8.84
N ALA A 192 7.84 -3.73 9.58
CA ALA A 192 8.23 -2.42 10.07
C ALA A 192 9.53 -1.97 9.42
N ARG A 193 9.71 -0.65 9.27
CA ARG A 193 10.95 -0.04 8.78
C ARG A 193 12.15 -0.48 9.65
N ALA A 194 13.23 -0.93 9.00
CA ALA A 194 14.46 -1.40 9.65
C ALA A 194 15.73 -0.64 9.22
N GLY A 195 15.56 0.54 8.60
CA GLY A 195 16.68 1.39 8.16
C GLY A 195 17.16 1.06 6.75
N ASP A 196 18.45 1.27 6.52
CA ASP A 196 19.07 1.11 5.20
C ASP A 196 19.34 -0.37 4.87
N VAL A 197 19.40 -0.67 3.57
CA VAL A 197 19.76 -2.01 3.10
C VAL A 197 21.21 -2.29 3.46
N THR A 198 21.44 -3.35 4.25
CA THR A 198 22.79 -3.88 4.50
C THR A 198 23.08 -5.00 3.50
N THR A 199 24.20 -4.90 2.78
CA THR A 199 24.64 -5.94 1.85
C THR A 199 25.66 -6.87 2.50
N GLY A 200 25.72 -8.11 2.02
CA GLY A 200 26.66 -9.13 2.45
C GLY A 200 27.10 -9.98 1.26
N SER A 201 27.92 -11.00 1.51
CA SER A 201 28.42 -11.90 0.46
C SER A 201 28.29 -13.36 0.86
N PHE A 202 27.82 -14.19 -0.06
CA PHE A 202 27.94 -15.65 -0.02
C PHE A 202 29.11 -16.15 -0.87
N GLU A 203 29.88 -15.24 -1.46
CA GLU A 203 31.05 -15.58 -2.27
C GLU A 203 32.17 -16.14 -1.37
N PHE A 204 33.03 -16.95 -1.97
CA PHE A 204 34.29 -17.31 -1.34
C PHE A 204 35.12 -16.05 -1.07
N GLU A 205 35.85 -16.03 0.06
CA GLU A 205 36.80 -14.94 0.36
C GLU A 205 37.79 -14.72 -0.79
N THR A 206 38.18 -15.80 -1.46
CA THR A 206 38.94 -15.77 -2.71
C THR A 206 38.05 -16.26 -3.86
N PRO A 207 37.69 -15.41 -4.83
CA PRO A 207 36.91 -15.81 -6.00
C PRO A 207 37.62 -16.91 -6.81
N THR A 208 36.85 -17.84 -7.36
CA THR A 208 37.39 -18.86 -8.28
C THR A 208 37.75 -18.24 -9.62
N ASP A 209 38.62 -18.89 -10.39
CA ASP A 209 38.94 -18.45 -11.76
C ASP A 209 37.69 -18.36 -12.65
N ALA A 210 36.73 -19.27 -12.46
CA ALA A 210 35.45 -19.25 -13.16
C ALA A 210 34.61 -18.01 -12.79
N GLU A 211 34.60 -17.59 -11.52
CA GLU A 211 33.93 -16.35 -11.10
C GLU A 211 34.64 -15.12 -11.68
N LEU A 212 35.98 -15.12 -11.69
CA LEU A 212 36.75 -14.03 -12.31
C LEU A 212 36.48 -13.93 -13.82
N GLU A 213 36.35 -15.07 -14.52
CA GLU A 213 35.99 -15.11 -15.94
C GLU A 213 34.55 -14.62 -16.17
N ARG A 214 33.59 -15.07 -15.35
CA ARG A 214 32.21 -14.55 -15.40
C ARG A 214 32.19 -13.03 -15.26
N ARG A 215 32.94 -12.46 -14.30
CA ARG A 215 33.03 -11.00 -14.09
C ARG A 215 33.59 -10.26 -15.30
N ARG A 216 34.57 -10.83 -16.01
CA ARG A 216 35.13 -10.24 -17.25
C ARG A 216 34.10 -10.16 -18.38
N ASN A 217 33.14 -11.09 -18.41
CA ASN A 217 32.11 -11.17 -19.45
C ASN A 217 30.85 -10.30 -19.16
N LEU A 218 30.85 -9.49 -18.09
CA LEU A 218 29.71 -8.62 -17.73
C LEU A 218 29.73 -7.24 -18.41
N THR A 219 30.77 -6.92 -19.19
CA THR A 219 30.90 -5.70 -19.99
C THR A 219 30.77 -6.00 -21.46
#